data_AF-A0A2W7B7N7-F1
#
_entry.id   AF-A0A2W7B7N7-F1
#
_cell.length_a   1.000
_cell.length_b   1.000
_cell.length_c   1.000
_cell.angle_alpha   90.00
_cell.angle_beta   90.00
_cell.angle_gamma   90.00
#
_symmetry.space_group_name_H-M   'P 1'
#
loop_
_entity.id
_entity.type
_entity.pdbx_description
1 polymer ?
#
loop_
_entity_poly.entity_id
_entity_poly.type
_entity_poly.pdbx_seq_one_letter_code
_entity_poly.pdbx_strand_id
1 'polypeptide(L)'
;MTTANLEEYKVMLSVGDTTFLDYRKIKEKRDGYGPTGKGGNGLILHSALAIEPEKGEILGLLWQKIWNREVKEKPPTNETPEQKKARKNKEKSLVKNPLRKKNLTNGQRL
;
A
#
# COMPACT_ATOMS: atom_id res chain seq x y z
N MET A 1 -6.14 21.56 4.17
CA MET A 1 -4.73 21.14 4.10
C MET A 1 -3.91 22.38 4.41
N THR A 2 -3.43 22.53 5.64
CA THR A 2 -3.02 23.84 6.18
C THR A 2 -1.50 23.96 6.09
N THR A 3 -1.03 24.57 5.00
CA THR A 3 0.37 24.91 4.75
C THR A 3 0.55 26.43 4.68
N ALA A 4 -0.29 27.16 5.41
CA ALA A 4 -0.53 28.59 5.20
C ALA A 4 0.73 29.47 5.27
N ASN A 5 1.80 28.99 5.93
CA ASN A 5 3.02 29.77 6.16
C ASN A 5 4.29 29.07 5.64
N LEU A 6 4.19 28.07 4.76
CA LEU A 6 5.39 27.38 4.25
C LEU A 6 6.31 28.28 3.43
N GLU A 7 5.75 29.33 2.80
CA GLU A 7 6.50 30.30 1.99
C GLU A 7 7.50 31.12 2.80
N GLU A 8 7.33 31.18 4.13
CA GLU A 8 8.24 31.87 5.06
C GLU A 8 9.54 31.09 5.29
N TYR A 9 9.55 29.79 5.00
CA TYR A 9 10.68 28.90 5.23
C TYR A 9 11.48 28.68 3.94
N LYS A 10 12.72 29.18 3.92
CA LYS A 10 13.64 28.98 2.79
C LYS A 10 14.01 27.51 2.58
N VAL A 11 14.09 26.74 3.67
CA VAL A 11 14.42 25.31 3.69
C VAL A 11 13.55 24.61 4.72
N MET A 12 13.13 23.39 4.41
CA MET A 12 12.30 22.57 5.29
C MET A 12 12.61 21.08 5.10
N LEU A 13 12.32 20.28 6.12
CA LEU A 13 12.38 18.83 6.06
C LEU A 13 11.01 18.27 5.63
N SER A 14 11.03 17.36 4.66
CA SER A 14 9.85 16.56 4.29
C SER A 14 10.03 15.15 4.83
N VAL A 15 9.41 14.87 5.98
CA VAL A 15 9.46 13.55 6.62
C VAL A 15 8.31 12.69 6.11
N GLY A 16 8.66 11.65 5.34
CA GLY A 16 7.70 10.69 4.80
C GLY A 16 7.67 9.40 5.60
N ASP A 17 6.48 8.93 5.96
CA ASP A 17 6.28 7.60 6.56
C ASP A 17 4.96 6.96 6.11
N THR A 18 4.84 5.65 6.30
CA THR A 18 3.65 4.86 5.97
C THR A 18 3.07 4.19 7.21
N THR A 19 1.81 4.48 7.50
CA THR A 19 1.05 3.85 8.59
C THR A 19 -0.22 3.17 8.06
N PHE A 20 -0.96 2.52 8.95
CA PHE A 20 -2.19 1.80 8.63
C PHE A 20 -3.38 2.39 9.39
N LEU A 21 -4.48 2.60 8.68
CA LEU A 21 -5.79 2.86 9.27
C LEU A 21 -6.49 1.51 9.46
N ASP A 22 -6.57 1.05 10.71
CA ASP A 22 -7.03 -0.29 11.05
C ASP A 22 -8.53 -0.31 11.40
N TYR A 23 -9.30 -1.05 10.60
CA TYR A 23 -10.75 -1.20 10.73
C TYR A 23 -11.16 -2.65 11.06
N ARG A 24 -10.28 -3.48 11.61
CA ARG A 24 -10.56 -4.90 11.93
C ARG A 24 -11.90 -5.15 12.63
N LYS A 25 -12.30 -4.24 13.52
CA LYS A 25 -13.53 -4.37 14.33
C LYS A 25 -14.79 -3.78 13.67
N ILE A 26 -14.68 -3.12 12.53
CA ILE A 26 -15.80 -2.49 11.81
C ILE A 26 -16.17 -3.38 10.62
N LYS A 27 -17.26 -4.13 10.72
CA LYS A 27 -17.64 -5.17 9.75
C LYS A 27 -18.05 -4.57 8.40
N GLU A 28 -18.70 -3.43 8.44
CA GLU A 28 -19.20 -2.65 7.30
C GLU A 28 -18.06 -2.14 6.41
N LYS A 29 -16.86 -2.00 6.99
CA LYS A 29 -15.65 -1.54 6.31
C LYS A 29 -14.78 -2.68 5.79
N ARG A 30 -15.30 -3.91 5.69
CA ARG A 30 -14.55 -5.05 5.10
C ARG A 30 -14.53 -5.00 3.59
N ASP A 31 -15.60 -4.52 2.99
CA ASP A 31 -15.67 -4.35 1.53
C ASP A 31 -15.03 -3.01 1.13
N GLY A 32 -14.22 -3.03 0.07
CA GLY A 32 -13.43 -1.87 -0.37
C GLY A 32 -12.18 -1.55 0.47
N TYR A 33 -11.92 -2.26 1.57
CA TYR A 33 -10.70 -2.11 2.38
C TYR A 33 -9.83 -3.35 2.21
N GLY A 34 -8.51 -3.18 2.40
CA GLY A 34 -7.53 -4.18 2.00
C GLY A 34 -6.84 -4.86 3.18
N PRO A 35 -6.16 -5.99 2.93
CA PRO A 35 -5.39 -6.66 3.97
C PRO A 35 -4.18 -5.81 4.42
N THR A 36 -4.11 -5.49 5.71
CA THR A 36 -2.98 -4.74 6.30
C THR A 36 -1.91 -5.66 6.92
N GLY A 37 -2.21 -6.95 7.14
CA GLY A 37 -1.27 -7.91 7.75
C GLY A 37 -1.93 -9.24 8.13
N LYS A 38 -1.60 -9.81 9.31
CA LYS A 38 -2.13 -11.07 9.86
C LYS A 38 -3.64 -11.01 10.20
N GLY A 39 -4.49 -10.88 9.17
CA GLY A 39 -5.94 -10.76 9.34
C GLY A 39 -6.42 -9.33 9.61
N GLY A 40 -5.55 -8.33 9.43
CA GLY A 40 -5.93 -6.92 9.48
C GLY A 40 -6.69 -6.48 8.24
N ASN A 41 -7.69 -5.63 8.41
CA ASN A 41 -8.46 -5.01 7.33
C ASN A 41 -8.38 -3.49 7.47
N GLY A 42 -7.98 -2.79 6.41
CA GLY A 42 -7.76 -1.35 6.51
C GLY A 42 -7.23 -0.66 5.26
N LEU A 43 -6.78 0.57 5.47
CA LEU A 43 -6.14 1.41 4.47
C LEU A 43 -4.68 1.63 4.81
N ILE A 44 -3.87 1.85 3.80
CA ILE A 44 -2.50 2.33 3.91
C ILE A 44 -2.53 3.83 3.72
N LEU A 45 -1.92 4.55 4.65
CA LEU A 45 -1.71 5.99 4.58
C LEU A 45 -0.22 6.24 4.46
N HIS A 46 0.20 6.80 3.33
CA HIS A 46 1.53 7.41 3.20
C HIS A 46 1.37 8.92 3.29
N SER A 47 2.09 9.54 4.21
CA SER A 47 2.04 10.99 4.45
C SER A 47 3.43 11.59 4.44
N ALA A 48 3.52 12.85 4.02
CA ALA A 48 4.72 13.68 4.15
C ALA A 48 4.42 14.87 5.05
N LEU A 49 5.19 15.01 6.14
CA LEU A 49 5.09 16.10 7.10
C LEU A 49 6.22 17.11 6.87
N ALA A 50 5.84 18.38 6.86
CA ALA A 50 6.74 19.51 6.85
C ALA A 50 7.26 19.79 8.27
N ILE A 51 8.58 19.83 8.42
CA ILE A 51 9.24 20.12 9.70
C ILE A 51 10.32 21.19 9.48
N GLU A 52 10.38 22.15 10.40
CA GLU A 52 11.45 23.14 10.47
C GLU A 52 12.74 22.44 10.94
N PRO A 53 13.87 22.61 10.21
CA PRO A 53 15.07 21.80 10.42
C PRO A 53 15.82 22.05 11.74
N GLU A 54 15.81 23.25 12.31
CA GLU A 54 16.65 23.62 13.45
C GLU A 54 16.04 23.21 14.80
N LYS A 55 14.76 23.51 15.00
CA LYS A 55 14.00 23.27 16.24
C LYS A 55 13.09 22.06 16.15
N GLY A 56 12.82 21.55 14.94
CA GLY A 56 11.93 20.41 14.73
C GLY A 56 10.44 20.77 14.84
N GLU A 57 10.08 22.04 14.66
CA GLU A 57 8.69 22.47 14.70
C GLU A 57 7.88 21.89 13.53
N ILE A 58 6.66 21.41 13.82
CA ILE A 58 5.77 20.86 12.79
C ILE A 58 5.07 22.00 12.06
N LEU A 59 5.41 22.17 10.79
CA LEU A 59 4.84 23.23 9.94
C LEU A 59 3.51 22.81 9.31
N GLY A 60 3.31 21.51 9.10
CA GLY A 60 2.05 20.98 8.59
C GLY A 60 2.20 19.75 7.70
N LEU A 61 1.11 19.36 7.07
CA LEU A 61 1.02 18.18 6.22
C LEU A 61 1.14 18.56 4.74
N LEU A 62 2.20 18.10 4.08
CA LEU A 62 2.51 18.41 2.68
C LEU A 62 1.71 17.57 1.69
N TRP A 63 1.52 16.29 2.02
CA TRP A 63 0.94 15.33 1.09
C TRP A 63 0.43 14.10 1.82
N GLN A 64 -0.63 13.50 1.27
CA GLN A 64 -1.12 12.20 1.70
C GLN A 64 -1.61 11.39 0.51
N LYS A 65 -1.38 10.08 0.58
CA LYS A 65 -2.02 9.09 -0.28
C LYS A 65 -2.61 7.99 0.57
N ILE A 66 -3.87 7.69 0.28
CA ILE A 66 -4.64 6.65 0.93
C ILE A 66 -5.01 5.61 -0.12
N TRP A 67 -4.76 4.33 0.17
CA TRP A 67 -5.15 3.23 -0.71
C TRP A 67 -5.33 1.93 0.09
N ASN A 68 -6.02 0.97 -0.50
CA ASN A 68 -6.16 -0.39 0.01
C ASN A 68 -5.24 -1.35 -0.76
N ARG A 69 -4.83 -2.45 -0.12
CA ARG A 69 -4.21 -3.58 -0.84
C ARG A 69 -5.28 -4.42 -1.52
N GLU A 70 -4.96 -4.96 -2.68
CA GLU A 70 -5.79 -6.01 -3.29
C GLU A 70 -5.74 -7.28 -2.43
N VAL A 71 -6.90 -7.92 -2.28
CA VAL A 71 -6.99 -9.24 -1.66
C VAL A 71 -6.37 -10.24 -2.63
N LYS A 72 -5.25 -10.85 -2.24
CA LYS A 72 -4.67 -11.95 -3.01
C LYS A 72 -5.51 -13.20 -2.79
N GLU A 73 -5.80 -13.91 -3.87
CA GLU A 73 -6.40 -15.23 -3.80
C GLU A 73 -5.55 -16.14 -2.89
N LYS A 74 -6.22 -16.86 -2.00
CA LYS A 74 -5.54 -17.82 -1.14
C LYS A 74 -5.06 -19.00 -1.99
N PRO A 75 -3.86 -19.54 -1.72
CA PRO A 75 -3.40 -20.73 -2.41
C PRO A 75 -4.34 -21.92 -2.13
N PRO A 76 -4.42 -22.90 -3.05
CA PRO A 76 -5.23 -24.10 -2.86
C PRO A 76 -4.84 -24.85 -1.59
N THR A 77 -5.83 -25.33 -0.83
CA THR A 77 -5.61 -25.98 0.48
C THR A 77 -4.92 -27.35 0.37
N ASN A 78 -5.11 -28.06 -0.74
CA ASN A 78 -4.55 -29.40 -0.99
C ASN A 78 -3.44 -29.40 -2.06
N GLU A 79 -2.57 -28.39 -2.07
CA GLU A 79 -1.43 -28.38 -3.00
C GLU A 79 -0.33 -29.35 -2.55
N THR A 80 0.18 -30.18 -3.46
CA THR A 80 1.39 -30.96 -3.22
C THR A 80 2.62 -30.04 -3.19
N PRO A 81 3.76 -30.46 -2.57
CA PRO A 81 4.97 -29.66 -2.55
C PRO A 81 5.48 -29.23 -3.94
N GLU A 82 5.29 -30.09 -4.95
CA GLU A 82 5.66 -29.85 -6.34
C GLU A 82 4.77 -28.78 -6.99
N GLN A 83 3.45 -28.89 -6.80
CA GLN A 83 2.48 -27.89 -7.27
C GLN A 83 2.75 -26.51 -6.65
N LYS A 84 3.06 -26.48 -5.35
CA LYS A 84 3.47 -25.26 -4.63
C LYS A 84 4.72 -24.63 -5.22
N LYS A 85 5.75 -25.43 -5.50
CA LYS A 85 7.02 -24.98 -6.10
C LYS A 85 6.79 -24.42 -7.50
N ALA A 86 5.99 -25.12 -8.32
CA ALA A 86 5.63 -24.69 -9.67
C ALA A 86 4.88 -23.35 -9.66
N ARG A 87 3.88 -23.19 -8.78
CA ARG A 87 3.14 -21.93 -8.60
C ARG A 87 4.07 -20.77 -8.21
N LYS A 88 4.91 -20.96 -7.18
CA LYS A 88 5.89 -19.93 -6.77
C LYS A 88 6.85 -19.55 -7.89
N ASN A 89 7.31 -20.51 -8.68
CA ASN A 89 8.17 -20.24 -9.82
C ASN A 89 7.44 -19.47 -10.93
N LYS A 90 6.17 -19.81 -11.21
CA LYS A 90 5.31 -19.06 -12.13
C LYS A 90 5.13 -17.61 -11.66
N GLU A 91 4.77 -17.41 -10.38
CA GLU A 91 4.65 -16.09 -9.75
C GLU A 91 5.95 -15.27 -9.89
N LYS A 92 7.10 -15.85 -9.56
CA LYS A 92 8.42 -15.20 -9.72
C LYS A 92 8.70 -14.80 -11.17
N SER A 93 8.34 -15.65 -12.14
CA SER A 93 8.54 -15.35 -13.57
C SER A 93 7.69 -14.16 -14.03
N LEU A 94 6.47 -14.01 -13.48
CA LEU A 94 5.55 -12.91 -13.80
C LEU A 94 6.00 -11.59 -13.19
N VAL A 95 6.69 -11.63 -12.04
CA VAL A 95 7.30 -10.43 -11.43
C VAL A 95 8.50 -9.95 -12.25
N LYS A 96 9.32 -10.88 -12.77
CA LYS A 96 10.49 -10.54 -13.60
C LYS A 96 10.10 -9.98 -14.98
N ASN A 97 8.93 -10.28 -15.50
CA ASN A 97 8.45 -9.77 -16.79
C ASN A 97 7.01 -9.20 -16.69
N PRO A 98 6.87 -7.92 -16.31
CA PRO A 98 5.56 -7.32 -16.02
C PRO A 98 4.63 -7.22 -17.23
N LEU A 99 5.16 -7.19 -18.46
CA LEU A 99 4.36 -7.22 -19.70
C LEU A 99 3.59 -8.54 -19.85
N ARG A 100 4.22 -9.67 -19.48
CA ARG A 100 3.59 -10.99 -19.51
C ARG A 100 2.41 -11.09 -18.55
N LYS A 101 2.50 -10.43 -17.38
CA LYS A 101 1.42 -10.37 -16.39
C LYS A 101 0.21 -9.59 -16.92
N LYS A 102 0.44 -8.44 -17.58
CA LYS A 102 -0.62 -7.61 -18.19
C LYS A 102 -1.40 -8.34 -19.29
N ASN A 103 -0.70 -9.11 -20.15
CA ASN A 103 -1.35 -9.85 -21.23
C ASN A 103 -2.23 -11.01 -20.72
N LEU A 104 -1.83 -11.66 -19.62
CA LEU A 104 -2.62 -12.71 -18.97
C LEU A 104 -3.88 -12.17 -18.29
N THR A 105 -3.83 -10.96 -17.71
CA THR A 105 -5.01 -10.34 -17.07
C THR A 105 -5.99 -9.73 -18.07
N ASN A 106 -5.51 -9.29 -19.24
CA ASN A 106 -6.37 -8.69 -20.27
C ASN A 106 -7.02 -9.73 -21.19
N GLY A 107 -6.43 -10.93 -21.34
CA GLY A 107 -6.98 -12.01 -22.17
C GLY A 107 -8.12 -12.82 -21.55
N GLN A 108 -8.59 -12.46 -20.35
CA GLN A 108 -9.68 -13.13 -19.62
C GLN A 108 -10.98 -12.31 -19.57
N ARG A 109 -11.05 -11.18 -20.30
CA ARG A 109 -12.28 -10.39 -20.50
C ARG A 109 -12.74 -10.54 -21.96
N LEU A 110 -13.41 -11.65 -22.25
CA LEU A 110 -14.35 -11.82 -23.36
C LEU A 110 -15.58 -12.52 -22.80
#